data_AF-A0A256XUS0-F1
#
_entry.id   AF-A0A256XUS0-F1
#
_cell.length_a   1.000
_cell.length_b   1.000
_cell.length_c   1.000
_cell.angle_alpha   90.00
_cell.angle_beta   90.00
_cell.angle_gamma   90.00
#
_symmetry.space_group_name_H-M   'P 1'
#
loop_
_entity.id
_entity.type
_entity.pdbx_description
1 polymer ?
#
loop_
_entity_poly.entity_id
_entity_poly.type
_entity_poly.pdbx_seq_one_letter_code
_entity_poly.pdbx_strand_id
1 'polypeptide(L)'
;MKHPVYVIFQLDTEDFITPETDEVSLHLTLIFNKYGVKGSFAIVGEKARVLVKRKRWDIIEALKTQDIAYQSNYHSVHPIIGEYLKDKDLEEGVQEVIKRESPGLKDLEKIFGMKPSAFVQPGGAWAPQVPYAMRKLGIRVYADGIFEFQPVWFCNVISVRHNVSFRGREAGSREHLEWLKSEFEKRYEELRDTGGFIIVVLHPCILRTWMFWDTVNFENGKSPEKLFPAPLFSDEEYQRKIEEFDEFVKYVVNHPNVRVITFRELPELIEETPDTIPIRLVSELAKKVLNSLSYYNIENIMLSAAEAFGVLVATLAHYYTEKKLPSEVRVRSLLGPIKSPPHVRTKITVSTGSILEACYDLNKSLDSTEYLPSSIKIEDKEIGPGTFMKVLATLIALLDEKKEIPDTVQVNPWKEIPEIPGVDLSERVERQWKWIIYPRNFRSQKILEYTLLQTWTWKPTKLNPLS
;
A
#
# COMPACT_ATOMS: atom_id res chain seq x y z
N MET A 1 -24.52 6.67 -14.11
CA MET A 1 -23.58 7.72 -14.58
C MET A 1 -22.23 7.04 -14.74
N LYS A 2 -21.44 7.36 -15.79
CA LYS A 2 -20.09 6.78 -15.91
C LYS A 2 -19.23 7.34 -14.77
N HIS A 3 -18.52 6.48 -14.05
CA HIS A 3 -17.58 6.95 -13.03
C HIS A 3 -16.44 7.74 -13.72
N PRO A 4 -15.98 8.86 -13.13
CA PRO A 4 -14.85 9.59 -13.69
C PRO A 4 -13.56 8.76 -13.58
N VAL A 5 -12.60 9.06 -14.45
CA VAL A 5 -11.22 8.58 -14.31
C VAL A 5 -10.46 9.62 -13.49
N TYR A 6 -9.94 9.20 -12.35
CA TYR A 6 -9.17 10.05 -11.45
C TYR A 6 -7.70 10.05 -11.83
N VAL A 7 -7.06 11.22 -11.84
CA VAL A 7 -5.64 11.34 -12.15
C VAL A 7 -4.89 11.93 -10.96
N ILE A 8 -3.82 11.26 -10.53
CA ILE A 8 -2.87 11.77 -9.54
C ILE A 8 -1.53 12.00 -10.22
N PHE A 9 -0.99 13.21 -10.09
CA PHE A 9 0.42 13.46 -10.38
C PHE A 9 1.23 13.19 -9.11
N GLN A 10 2.09 12.17 -9.16
CA GLN A 10 3.04 11.82 -8.12
C GLN A 10 4.42 12.40 -8.48
N LEU A 11 4.94 13.30 -7.64
CA LEU A 11 6.19 14.03 -7.87
C LEU A 11 7.23 13.64 -6.82
N ASP A 12 8.11 12.69 -7.16
CA ASP A 12 9.13 12.13 -6.29
C ASP A 12 10.28 13.13 -6.08
N THR A 13 10.15 13.98 -5.07
CA THR A 13 10.98 15.18 -4.84
C THR A 13 12.15 14.84 -3.92
N GLU A 14 13.09 14.09 -4.49
CA GLU A 14 14.10 13.33 -3.76
C GLU A 14 15.49 13.99 -3.62
N ASP A 15 15.92 14.78 -4.61
CA ASP A 15 17.30 15.29 -4.66
C ASP A 15 17.48 16.50 -3.74
N PHE A 16 18.10 16.28 -2.58
CA PHE A 16 18.48 17.34 -1.64
C PHE A 16 19.96 17.75 -1.76
N ILE A 17 20.71 17.18 -2.71
CA ILE A 17 22.13 17.45 -2.90
C ILE A 17 22.33 18.54 -3.95
N THR A 18 21.68 18.43 -5.11
CA THR A 18 21.85 19.33 -6.26
C THR A 18 20.98 20.59 -6.12
N PRO A 19 21.53 21.79 -5.88
CA PRO A 19 20.75 23.01 -5.65
C PRO A 19 19.81 23.40 -6.80
N GLU A 20 20.23 23.18 -8.04
CA GLU A 20 19.49 23.56 -9.25
C GLU A 20 18.17 22.79 -9.38
N THR A 21 18.05 21.64 -8.73
CA THR A 21 16.79 20.86 -8.72
C THR A 21 15.71 21.48 -7.85
N ASP A 22 16.06 22.42 -6.96
CA ASP A 22 15.09 23.16 -6.15
C ASP A 22 14.15 23.95 -7.08
N GLU A 23 14.67 24.62 -8.11
CA GLU A 23 13.87 25.42 -9.07
C GLU A 23 12.81 24.60 -9.80
N VAL A 24 13.07 23.31 -10.03
CA VAL A 24 12.10 22.44 -10.69
C VAL A 24 10.82 22.36 -9.87
N SER A 25 10.93 22.26 -8.54
CA SER A 25 9.74 22.20 -7.67
C SER A 25 8.90 23.47 -7.82
N LEU A 26 9.54 24.65 -7.89
CA LEU A 26 8.85 25.91 -8.13
C LEU A 26 8.12 25.92 -9.47
N HIS A 27 8.81 25.60 -10.57
CA HIS A 27 8.19 25.62 -11.90
C HIS A 27 7.01 24.64 -12.01
N LEU A 28 7.13 23.43 -11.46
CA LEU A 28 6.03 22.46 -11.46
C LEU A 28 4.83 22.96 -10.64
N THR A 29 5.06 23.57 -9.47
CA THR A 29 3.96 24.15 -8.66
C THR A 29 3.22 25.27 -9.41
N LEU A 30 3.96 26.13 -10.13
CA LEU A 30 3.39 27.21 -10.92
C LEU A 30 2.54 26.67 -12.08
N ILE A 31 2.97 25.58 -12.72
CA ILE A 31 2.19 24.90 -13.76
C ILE A 31 0.88 24.34 -13.20
N PHE A 32 0.91 23.64 -12.06
CA PHE A 32 -0.31 23.14 -11.45
C PHE A 32 -1.26 24.28 -11.04
N ASN A 33 -0.73 25.34 -10.43
CA ASN A 33 -1.50 26.53 -10.06
C ASN A 33 -2.13 27.22 -11.29
N LYS A 34 -1.40 27.31 -12.41
CA LYS A 34 -1.90 27.87 -13.68
C LYS A 34 -3.17 27.17 -14.18
N TYR A 35 -3.29 25.86 -13.95
CA TYR A 35 -4.47 25.08 -14.34
C TYR A 35 -5.48 24.85 -13.22
N GLY A 36 -5.28 25.44 -12.04
CA GLY A 36 -6.20 25.29 -10.91
C GLY A 36 -6.28 23.88 -10.33
N VAL A 37 -5.26 23.05 -10.55
CA VAL A 37 -5.15 21.69 -10.01
C VAL A 37 -3.94 21.58 -9.09
N LYS A 38 -3.79 20.43 -8.43
CA LYS A 38 -2.66 20.17 -7.51
C LYS A 38 -1.92 18.89 -7.89
N GLY A 39 -0.61 18.90 -7.72
CA GLY A 39 0.23 17.70 -7.71
C GLY A 39 0.48 17.21 -6.28
N SER A 40 0.84 15.92 -6.14
CA SER A 40 1.25 15.32 -4.87
C SER A 40 2.79 15.23 -4.83
N PHE A 41 3.42 16.16 -4.13
CA PHE A 41 4.88 16.24 -4.00
C PHE A 41 5.35 15.34 -2.86
N ALA A 42 5.97 14.22 -3.21
CA ALA A 42 6.56 13.29 -2.25
C ALA A 42 7.94 13.82 -1.83
N ILE A 43 7.99 14.50 -0.68
CA ILE A 43 9.18 15.22 -0.23
C ILE A 43 9.96 14.38 0.77
N VAL A 44 11.27 14.30 0.57
CA VAL A 44 12.22 13.73 1.53
C VAL A 44 12.37 14.66 2.73
N GLY A 45 12.42 14.13 3.95
CA GLY A 45 12.61 14.93 5.17
C GLY A 45 13.81 15.88 5.08
N GLU A 46 14.96 15.34 4.62
CA GLU A 46 16.16 16.14 4.39
C GLU A 46 16.01 17.20 3.28
N LYS A 47 15.25 16.92 2.22
CA LYS A 47 14.95 17.93 1.19
C LYS A 47 14.24 19.14 1.78
N ALA A 48 13.23 18.92 2.63
CA ALA A 48 12.53 20.00 3.30
C ALA A 48 13.48 20.83 4.18
N ARG A 49 14.34 20.17 4.97
CA ARG A 49 15.36 20.85 5.79
C ARG A 49 16.37 21.64 4.95
N VAL A 50 16.79 21.10 3.81
CA VAL A 50 17.72 21.76 2.90
C VAL A 50 17.10 23.02 2.27
N LEU A 51 15.83 22.99 1.88
CA LEU A 51 15.14 24.19 1.37
C LEU A 51 15.13 25.32 2.40
N VAL A 52 14.86 24.99 3.67
CA VAL A 52 14.94 25.95 4.80
C VAL A 52 16.36 26.48 4.96
N LYS A 53 17.37 25.60 4.97
CA LYS A 53 18.78 25.98 5.10
C LYS A 53 19.25 26.90 3.98
N ARG A 54 18.79 26.65 2.74
CA ARG A 54 19.04 27.46 1.56
C ARG A 54 18.18 28.74 1.51
N LYS A 55 17.28 28.94 2.48
CA LYS A 55 16.35 30.07 2.57
C LYS A 55 15.43 30.20 1.34
N ARG A 56 15.06 29.06 0.74
CA ARG A 56 14.14 28.99 -0.41
C ARG A 56 12.69 29.07 0.03
N TRP A 57 12.36 30.19 0.68
CA TRP A 57 11.00 30.46 1.17
C TRP A 57 10.01 30.59 0.03
N ASP A 58 10.44 31.12 -1.11
CA ASP A 58 9.70 31.16 -2.35
C ASP A 58 9.19 29.77 -2.77
N ILE A 59 10.06 28.76 -2.72
CA ILE A 59 9.69 27.37 -3.04
C ILE A 59 8.78 26.78 -1.97
N ILE A 60 9.10 27.00 -0.70
CA ILE A 60 8.30 26.47 0.41
C ILE A 60 6.87 27.00 0.32
N GLU A 61 6.68 28.30 0.10
CA GLU A 61 5.36 28.90 -0.06
C GLU A 61 4.63 28.40 -1.31
N ALA A 62 5.35 28.16 -2.41
CA ALA A 62 4.75 27.58 -3.61
C ALA A 62 4.30 26.12 -3.40
N LEU A 63 5.11 25.31 -2.71
CA LEU A 63 4.76 23.93 -2.36
C LEU A 63 3.56 23.85 -1.41
N LYS A 64 3.35 24.85 -0.54
CA LYS A 64 2.15 24.92 0.33
C LYS A 64 0.83 25.02 -0.45
N THR A 65 0.85 25.39 -1.74
CA THR A 65 -0.36 25.39 -2.56
C THR A 65 -0.71 24.00 -3.10
N GLN A 66 0.22 23.05 -3.01
CA GLN A 66 0.12 21.68 -3.53
C GLN A 66 -0.23 20.69 -2.42
N ASP A 67 -0.40 19.41 -2.78
CA ASP A 67 -0.43 18.35 -1.78
C ASP A 67 0.99 17.88 -1.45
N ILE A 68 1.26 17.70 -0.16
CA ILE A 68 2.54 17.21 0.34
C ILE A 68 2.38 15.74 0.74
N ALA A 69 3.17 14.88 0.11
CA ALA A 69 3.39 13.49 0.49
C ALA A 69 4.81 13.33 1.05
N TYR A 70 5.11 12.17 1.63
CA TYR A 70 6.39 11.89 2.30
C TYR A 70 7.16 10.77 1.60
N GLN A 71 8.46 10.96 1.40
CA GLN A 71 9.32 10.00 0.69
C GLN A 71 10.54 9.58 1.50
N SER A 72 10.32 9.16 2.75
CA SER A 72 11.35 8.85 3.75
C SER A 72 12.15 10.09 4.25
N ASN A 73 12.81 9.93 5.40
CA ASN A 73 13.54 11.00 6.07
C ASN A 73 14.82 11.34 5.31
N TYR A 74 15.48 10.32 4.76
CA TYR A 74 16.74 10.45 4.03
C TYR A 74 16.81 9.68 2.70
N HIS A 75 15.70 9.05 2.28
CA HIS A 75 15.58 8.38 0.98
C HIS A 75 16.66 7.29 0.75
N SER A 76 17.67 7.60 -0.07
CA SER A 76 18.73 6.67 -0.49
C SER A 76 19.95 6.65 0.44
N VAL A 77 19.98 7.45 1.51
CA VAL A 77 21.10 7.43 2.47
C VAL A 77 21.05 6.15 3.30
N HIS A 78 22.17 5.43 3.30
CA HIS A 78 22.30 4.16 4.02
C HIS A 78 22.34 4.33 5.56
N PRO A 79 21.80 3.38 6.34
CA PRO A 79 21.05 2.22 5.86
C PRO A 79 19.64 2.61 5.39
N ILE A 80 19.25 2.13 4.20
CA ILE A 80 17.89 2.33 3.65
C ILE A 80 16.89 1.36 4.32
N ILE A 81 15.59 1.57 4.07
CA ILE A 81 14.49 0.82 4.72
C ILE A 81 14.71 -0.69 4.71
N GLY A 82 14.99 -1.27 3.54
CA GLY A 82 15.22 -2.71 3.44
C GLY A 82 16.40 -3.18 4.29
N GLU A 83 17.46 -2.39 4.39
CA GLU A 83 18.67 -2.76 5.13
C GLU A 83 18.46 -2.75 6.64
N TYR A 84 17.88 -1.68 7.20
CA TYR A 84 17.69 -1.63 8.66
C TYR A 84 16.55 -2.55 9.14
N LEU A 85 15.67 -3.01 8.23
CA LEU A 85 14.62 -3.99 8.52
C LEU A 85 14.98 -5.43 8.17
N LYS A 86 16.13 -5.65 7.51
CA LYS A 86 16.50 -6.92 6.89
C LYS A 86 16.29 -8.13 7.81
N ASP A 87 16.61 -7.99 9.09
CA ASP A 87 16.60 -9.08 10.07
C ASP A 87 15.61 -8.84 11.23
N LYS A 88 14.75 -7.81 11.13
CA LYS A 88 13.82 -7.43 12.19
C LYS A 88 12.50 -8.20 12.11
N ASP A 89 11.96 -8.52 13.27
CA ASP A 89 10.59 -9.01 13.39
C ASP A 89 9.58 -7.90 13.06
N LEU A 90 8.30 -8.26 12.84
CA LEU A 90 7.29 -7.29 12.37
C LEU A 90 7.15 -6.10 13.32
N GLU A 91 6.93 -6.34 14.62
CA GLU A 91 6.70 -5.27 15.61
C GLU A 91 7.97 -4.45 15.86
N GLU A 92 9.12 -5.11 16.00
CA GLU A 92 10.41 -4.44 16.16
C GLU A 92 10.71 -3.53 14.95
N GLY A 93 10.48 -4.04 13.74
CA GLY A 93 10.67 -3.28 12.51
C GLY A 93 9.71 -2.10 12.39
N VAL A 94 8.44 -2.25 12.79
CA VAL A 94 7.48 -1.13 12.85
C VAL A 94 7.97 -0.03 13.79
N GLN A 95 8.46 -0.38 14.97
CA GLN A 95 9.03 0.60 15.91
C GLN A 95 10.28 1.27 15.35
N GLU A 96 11.15 0.53 14.66
CA GLU A 96 12.33 1.10 14.03
C GLU A 96 11.96 2.08 12.89
N VAL A 97 10.96 1.74 12.06
CA VAL A 97 10.42 2.66 11.04
C VAL A 97 9.89 3.93 11.71
N ILE A 98 9.03 3.81 12.73
CA ILE A 98 8.48 4.96 13.45
C ILE A 98 9.61 5.85 14.00
N LYS A 99 10.62 5.25 14.62
CA LYS A 99 11.77 5.96 15.16
C LYS A 99 12.55 6.73 14.10
N ARG A 100 12.81 6.14 12.93
CA ARG A 100 13.63 6.73 11.86
C ARG A 100 12.87 7.74 11.00
N GLU A 101 11.59 7.48 10.76
CA GLU A 101 10.77 8.20 9.79
C GLU A 101 9.90 9.30 10.42
N SER A 102 9.51 9.16 11.70
CA SER A 102 8.70 10.20 12.36
C SER A 102 9.36 11.60 12.41
N PRO A 103 10.71 11.77 12.51
CA PRO A 103 11.32 13.09 12.45
C PRO A 103 11.07 13.78 11.11
N GLY A 104 11.21 13.06 9.99
CA GLY A 104 10.98 13.61 8.65
C GLY A 104 9.53 14.03 8.45
N LEU A 105 8.57 13.21 8.88
CA LEU A 105 7.14 13.55 8.86
C LEU A 105 6.83 14.82 9.66
N LYS A 106 7.38 14.93 10.88
CA LYS A 106 7.20 16.11 11.74
C LYS A 106 7.80 17.36 11.13
N ASP A 107 8.97 17.24 10.49
CA ASP A 107 9.60 18.36 9.81
C ASP A 107 8.77 18.84 8.62
N LEU A 108 8.22 17.93 7.80
CA LEU A 108 7.29 18.29 6.73
C LEU A 108 6.05 19.02 7.27
N GLU A 109 5.41 18.48 8.31
CA GLU A 109 4.25 19.11 8.93
C GLU A 109 4.56 20.53 9.44
N LYS A 110 5.72 20.71 10.07
CA LYS A 110 6.17 22.01 10.56
C LYS A 110 6.49 23.00 9.43
N ILE A 111 7.19 22.55 8.39
CA ILE A 111 7.69 23.42 7.31
C ILE A 111 6.57 23.84 6.36
N PHE A 112 5.73 22.88 5.96
CA PHE A 112 4.65 23.12 4.99
C PHE A 112 3.30 23.42 5.67
N GLY A 113 3.19 23.25 6.99
CA GLY A 113 1.96 23.54 7.73
C GLY A 113 0.82 22.55 7.45
N MET A 114 1.13 21.38 6.91
CA MET A 114 0.15 20.33 6.63
C MET A 114 0.73 18.94 6.85
N LYS A 115 -0.11 18.01 7.32
CA LYS A 115 0.28 16.61 7.45
C LYS A 115 0.46 15.97 6.08
N PRO A 116 1.54 15.19 5.88
CA PRO A 116 1.71 14.44 4.65
C PRO A 116 0.49 13.55 4.33
N SER A 117 0.08 13.50 3.07
CA SER A 117 -1.11 12.74 2.63
C SER A 117 -0.84 11.26 2.39
N ALA A 118 0.36 10.95 1.91
CA ALA A 118 0.81 9.61 1.58
C ALA A 118 2.26 9.37 2.00
N PHE A 119 2.63 8.09 2.11
CA PHE A 119 4.01 7.64 2.05
C PHE A 119 4.27 7.10 0.64
N VAL A 120 5.26 7.65 -0.05
CA VAL A 120 5.73 7.13 -1.34
C VAL A 120 7.02 6.35 -1.10
N GLN A 121 7.07 5.09 -1.54
CA GLN A 121 8.25 4.26 -1.32
C GLN A 121 9.47 4.88 -2.01
N PRO A 122 10.59 5.11 -1.28
CA PRO A 122 11.82 5.56 -1.92
C PRO A 122 12.43 4.41 -2.71
N GLY A 123 12.48 4.54 -4.04
CA GLY A 123 13.00 3.52 -4.94
C GLY A 123 12.46 2.11 -4.66
N GLY A 124 13.35 1.12 -4.58
CA GLY A 124 13.01 -0.27 -4.25
C GLY A 124 13.05 -0.60 -2.75
N ALA A 125 12.92 0.38 -1.85
CA ALA A 125 13.09 0.18 -0.41
C ALA A 125 11.86 -0.45 0.29
N TRP A 126 11.35 -1.56 -0.26
CA TRP A 126 10.16 -2.26 0.24
C TRP A 126 10.39 -3.00 1.56
N ALA A 127 9.44 -2.85 2.49
CA ALA A 127 9.22 -3.76 3.61
C ALA A 127 7.77 -3.65 4.13
N PRO A 128 7.11 -4.76 4.50
CA PRO A 128 5.71 -4.78 4.94
C PRO A 128 5.48 -4.08 6.29
N GLN A 129 6.53 -3.87 7.08
CA GLN A 129 6.49 -3.06 8.30
C GLN A 129 6.15 -1.60 8.00
N VAL A 130 6.50 -1.07 6.82
CA VAL A 130 6.36 0.36 6.51
C VAL A 130 4.90 0.77 6.35
N PRO A 131 4.06 0.13 5.51
CA PRO A 131 2.63 0.47 5.45
C PRO A 131 1.98 0.50 6.82
N TYR A 132 2.27 -0.49 7.68
CA TYR A 132 1.70 -0.55 9.02
C TYR A 132 2.23 0.54 9.97
N ALA A 133 3.53 0.85 9.93
CA ALA A 133 4.10 1.99 10.65
C ALA A 133 3.46 3.31 10.20
N MET A 134 3.27 3.49 8.89
CA MET A 134 2.64 4.68 8.31
C MET A 134 1.18 4.83 8.76
N ARG A 135 0.42 3.73 8.83
CA ARG A 135 -0.91 3.72 9.46
C ARG A 135 -0.89 4.24 10.89
N LYS A 136 0.05 3.74 11.73
CA LYS A 136 0.20 4.19 13.12
C LYS A 136 0.60 5.67 13.23
N LEU A 137 1.26 6.20 12.21
CA LEU A 137 1.64 7.62 12.10
C LEU A 137 0.54 8.50 11.46
N GLY A 138 -0.63 7.93 11.15
CA GLY A 138 -1.78 8.64 10.62
C GLY A 138 -1.79 8.83 9.11
N ILE A 139 -0.91 8.15 8.38
CA ILE A 139 -0.86 8.15 6.91
C ILE A 139 -1.76 7.03 6.38
N ARG A 140 -2.71 7.39 5.49
CA ARG A 140 -3.74 6.46 4.96
C ARG A 140 -3.42 5.92 3.56
N VAL A 141 -2.43 6.48 2.88
CA VAL A 141 -2.03 6.08 1.52
C VAL A 141 -0.57 5.66 1.48
N TYR A 142 -0.29 4.51 0.87
CA TYR A 142 1.04 4.04 0.53
C TYR A 142 1.15 3.94 -1.00
N ALA A 143 2.09 4.66 -1.59
CA ALA A 143 2.32 4.66 -3.03
C ALA A 143 3.61 3.93 -3.43
N ASP A 144 3.54 3.24 -4.57
CA ASP A 144 4.59 2.42 -5.19
C ASP A 144 4.90 1.09 -4.46
N GLY A 145 5.99 0.41 -4.84
CA GLY A 145 6.41 -0.87 -4.27
C GLY A 145 5.82 -2.06 -5.02
N ILE A 146 5.20 -3.00 -4.30
CA ILE A 146 4.76 -4.29 -4.84
C ILE A 146 3.30 -4.30 -5.34
N PHE A 147 2.63 -3.15 -5.29
CA PHE A 147 1.18 -3.06 -5.50
C PHE A 147 0.76 -2.96 -6.97
N GLU A 148 -0.53 -3.22 -7.19
CA GLU A 148 -1.23 -2.96 -8.44
C GLU A 148 -1.41 -1.45 -8.68
N PHE A 149 -1.75 -1.11 -9.91
CA PHE A 149 -2.04 0.28 -10.27
C PHE A 149 -3.44 0.75 -9.86
N GLN A 150 -4.40 -0.16 -9.74
CA GLN A 150 -5.66 0.17 -9.05
C GLN A 150 -5.47 -0.04 -7.54
N PRO A 151 -5.97 0.86 -6.69
CA PRO A 151 -5.73 0.78 -5.26
C PRO A 151 -6.24 -0.53 -4.63
N VAL A 152 -5.47 -1.05 -3.70
CA VAL A 152 -5.80 -2.20 -2.85
C VAL A 152 -5.66 -1.79 -1.39
N TRP A 153 -6.35 -2.47 -0.48
CA TRP A 153 -6.03 -2.41 0.93
C TRP A 153 -4.87 -3.36 1.23
N PHE A 154 -3.87 -2.90 2.00
CA PHE A 154 -2.81 -3.73 2.56
C PHE A 154 -2.35 -3.15 3.89
N CYS A 155 -2.22 -3.97 4.93
CA CYS A 155 -2.00 -3.55 6.32
C CYS A 155 -3.00 -2.46 6.79
N ASN A 156 -4.24 -2.52 6.28
CA ASN A 156 -5.30 -1.52 6.51
C ASN A 156 -4.91 -0.10 6.05
N VAL A 157 -4.11 0.01 4.99
CA VAL A 157 -3.73 1.23 4.29
C VAL A 157 -4.12 1.09 2.82
N ILE A 158 -4.51 2.19 2.18
CA ILE A 158 -4.77 2.21 0.74
C ILE A 158 -3.43 2.23 0.03
N SER A 159 -3.14 1.18 -0.72
CA SER A 159 -1.88 0.93 -1.38
C SER A 159 -2.05 0.93 -2.90
N VAL A 160 -1.24 1.69 -3.61
CA VAL A 160 -1.38 1.88 -5.07
C VAL A 160 -0.03 2.12 -5.73
N ARG A 161 0.10 1.85 -7.03
CA ARG A 161 1.31 2.11 -7.81
C ARG A 161 1.03 2.96 -9.05
N HIS A 162 2.01 3.74 -9.47
CA HIS A 162 1.95 4.48 -10.73
C HIS A 162 1.77 3.57 -11.95
N ASN A 163 1.10 4.06 -12.98
CA ASN A 163 0.86 3.33 -14.24
C ASN A 163 1.12 4.14 -15.51
N VAL A 164 1.53 5.39 -15.35
CA VAL A 164 2.10 6.23 -16.41
C VAL A 164 3.36 6.86 -15.85
N SER A 165 4.44 6.88 -16.64
CA SER A 165 5.72 7.47 -16.24
C SER A 165 6.08 8.61 -17.18
N PHE A 166 6.21 9.81 -16.63
CA PHE A 166 6.82 10.93 -17.34
C PHE A 166 8.33 10.71 -17.36
N ARG A 167 8.87 10.28 -18.50
CA ARG A 167 10.29 9.94 -18.63
C ARG A 167 11.12 11.21 -18.78
N GLY A 168 11.40 11.88 -17.67
CA GLY A 168 12.03 13.21 -17.68
C GLY A 168 13.39 13.28 -18.41
N ARG A 169 14.13 12.16 -18.54
CA ARG A 169 15.35 12.11 -19.38
C ARG A 169 15.06 12.29 -20.87
N GLU A 170 13.97 11.70 -21.36
CA GLU A 170 13.52 11.72 -22.77
C GLU A 170 12.69 12.98 -23.12
N ALA A 171 12.20 13.69 -22.10
CA ALA A 171 11.38 14.90 -22.27
C ALA A 171 12.11 16.07 -22.94
N GLY A 172 11.35 17.07 -23.36
CA GLY A 172 11.78 18.22 -24.15
C GLY A 172 11.69 17.99 -25.67
N SER A 173 10.88 17.03 -26.11
CA SER A 173 10.68 16.69 -27.51
C SER A 173 9.22 16.41 -27.86
N ARG A 174 8.83 16.75 -29.09
CA ARG A 174 7.47 16.48 -29.60
C ARG A 174 7.14 14.99 -29.59
N GLU A 175 8.13 14.14 -29.88
CA GLU A 175 7.98 12.68 -29.92
C GLU A 175 7.65 12.12 -28.53
N HIS A 176 8.40 12.53 -27.49
CA HIS A 176 8.13 12.09 -26.12
C HIS A 176 6.75 12.56 -25.63
N LEU A 177 6.35 13.80 -25.91
CA LEU A 177 5.03 14.30 -25.55
C LEU A 177 3.89 13.47 -26.18
N GLU A 178 3.98 13.16 -27.47
CA GLU A 178 2.94 12.39 -28.16
C GLU A 178 2.92 10.92 -27.69
N TRP A 179 4.10 10.33 -27.41
CA TRP A 179 4.18 9.03 -26.75
C TRP A 179 3.49 9.05 -25.38
N LEU A 180 3.76 10.06 -24.55
CA LEU A 180 3.19 10.17 -23.21
C LEU A 180 1.66 10.33 -23.24
N LYS A 181 1.14 11.13 -24.18
CA LYS A 181 -0.31 11.23 -24.42
C LYS A 181 -0.91 9.90 -24.83
N SER A 182 -0.24 9.14 -25.71
CA SER A 182 -0.69 7.81 -26.11
C SER A 182 -0.72 6.82 -24.94
N GLU A 183 0.27 6.85 -24.05
CA GLU A 183 0.27 6.00 -22.85
C GLU A 183 -0.86 6.38 -21.88
N PHE A 184 -1.10 7.68 -21.71
CA PHE A 184 -2.24 8.17 -20.93
C PHE A 184 -3.57 7.71 -21.53
N GLU A 185 -3.79 7.92 -22.83
CA GLU A 185 -5.02 7.52 -23.53
C GLU A 185 -5.27 6.03 -23.40
N LYS A 186 -4.23 5.20 -23.55
CA LYS A 186 -4.34 3.75 -23.38
C LYS A 186 -4.85 3.36 -21.98
N ARG A 187 -4.40 4.05 -20.93
CA ARG A 187 -4.88 3.82 -19.55
C ARG A 187 -6.29 4.37 -19.34
N TYR A 188 -6.59 5.53 -19.92
CA TYR A 188 -7.94 6.10 -19.86
C TYR A 188 -8.96 5.17 -20.51
N GLU A 189 -8.67 4.64 -21.71
CA GLU A 189 -9.57 3.73 -22.43
C GLU A 189 -9.84 2.42 -21.68
N GLU A 190 -8.85 1.90 -20.93
CA GLU A 190 -9.03 0.74 -20.05
C GLU A 190 -9.98 1.01 -18.87
N LEU A 191 -10.11 2.28 -18.44
CA LEU A 191 -10.84 2.68 -17.23
C LEU A 191 -12.13 3.46 -17.52
N ARG A 192 -12.35 3.94 -18.75
CA ARG A 192 -13.41 4.91 -19.08
C ARG A 192 -14.83 4.46 -18.73
N ASP A 193 -15.06 3.14 -18.70
CA ASP A 193 -16.37 2.55 -18.45
C ASP A 193 -16.56 2.12 -16.99
N THR A 194 -15.46 1.83 -16.27
CA THR A 194 -15.49 1.41 -14.86
C THR A 194 -15.12 2.53 -13.88
N GLY A 195 -14.53 3.63 -14.37
CA GLY A 195 -13.74 4.55 -13.57
C GLY A 195 -12.44 3.90 -13.08
N GLY A 196 -11.72 4.64 -12.23
CA GLY A 196 -10.48 4.17 -11.61
C GLY A 196 -9.41 5.25 -11.57
N PHE A 197 -8.17 4.83 -11.35
CA PHE A 197 -7.05 5.74 -11.12
C PHE A 197 -5.96 5.61 -12.18
N ILE A 198 -5.52 6.75 -12.70
CA ILE A 198 -4.27 6.90 -13.44
C ILE A 198 -3.32 7.70 -12.55
N ILE A 199 -2.14 7.15 -12.30
CA ILE A 199 -1.13 7.81 -11.49
C ILE A 199 0.09 8.02 -12.37
N VAL A 200 0.37 9.30 -12.64
CA VAL A 200 1.50 9.76 -13.44
C VAL A 200 2.65 10.04 -12.50
N VAL A 201 3.74 9.27 -12.59
CA VAL A 201 4.96 9.52 -11.82
C VAL A 201 5.92 10.41 -12.60
N LEU A 202 6.52 11.38 -11.91
CA LEU A 202 7.65 12.18 -12.36
C LEU A 202 8.65 12.31 -11.20
N HIS A 203 9.94 12.19 -11.50
CA HIS A 203 11.01 12.55 -10.57
C HIS A 203 11.52 13.95 -10.98
N PRO A 204 11.18 15.04 -10.27
CA PRO A 204 11.49 16.40 -10.72
C PRO A 204 12.99 16.64 -10.98
N CYS A 205 13.88 16.03 -10.18
CA CYS A 205 15.33 16.20 -10.33
C CYS A 205 15.81 15.90 -11.76
N ILE A 206 15.26 14.86 -12.40
CA ILE A 206 15.64 14.40 -13.74
C ILE A 206 15.19 15.33 -14.88
N LEU A 207 14.34 16.33 -14.60
CA LEU A 207 14.12 17.41 -15.58
C LEU A 207 15.34 18.33 -15.68
N ARG A 208 16.12 18.45 -14.60
CA ARG A 208 17.30 19.32 -14.52
C ARG A 208 18.62 18.56 -14.62
N THR A 209 18.65 17.29 -14.22
CA THR A 209 19.85 16.45 -14.20
C THR A 209 19.73 15.31 -15.20
N TRP A 210 20.82 14.92 -15.85
CA TRP A 210 20.79 13.77 -16.77
C TRP A 210 21.04 12.43 -16.07
N MET A 211 21.36 12.46 -14.78
CA MET A 211 21.51 11.29 -13.91
C MET A 211 20.85 11.53 -12.55
N PHE A 212 20.38 10.46 -11.90
CA PHE A 212 19.85 10.56 -10.54
C PHE A 212 20.96 10.80 -9.53
N TRP A 213 20.68 11.63 -8.53
CA TRP A 213 21.60 11.97 -7.44
C TRP A 213 22.01 10.74 -6.62
N ASP A 214 21.10 9.79 -6.45
CA ASP A 214 21.36 8.58 -5.69
C ASP A 214 22.31 7.62 -6.45
N THR A 215 22.20 7.55 -7.78
CA THR A 215 23.12 6.80 -8.63
C THR A 215 24.53 7.39 -8.58
N VAL A 216 24.67 8.72 -8.49
CA VAL A 216 25.98 9.37 -8.32
C VAL A 216 26.63 8.95 -7.01
N ASN A 217 25.85 8.80 -5.93
CA ASN A 217 26.37 8.75 -4.58
C ASN A 217 26.35 7.36 -3.91
N PHE A 218 25.35 6.53 -4.18
CA PHE A 218 25.07 5.33 -3.39
C PHE A 218 24.98 4.03 -4.19
N GLU A 219 25.27 4.08 -5.50
CA GLU A 219 25.24 2.91 -6.37
C GLU A 219 25.98 1.69 -5.79
N ASN A 220 25.34 0.52 -5.81
CA ASN A 220 25.84 -0.75 -5.25
C ASN A 220 26.09 -0.72 -3.73
N GLY A 221 25.32 0.05 -2.96
CA GLY A 221 25.42 0.12 -1.51
C GLY A 221 26.56 1.00 -1.00
N LYS A 222 27.02 1.96 -1.82
CA LYS A 222 28.05 2.93 -1.40
C LYS A 222 27.46 3.87 -0.35
N SER A 223 28.25 4.23 0.65
CA SER A 223 27.86 5.23 1.66
C SER A 223 29.01 6.22 1.89
N PRO A 224 29.28 7.13 0.93
CA PRO A 224 30.41 8.04 1.00
C PRO A 224 30.21 9.11 2.10
N GLU A 225 31.31 9.56 2.70
CA GLU A 225 31.29 10.66 3.68
C GLU A 225 30.90 12.01 3.06
N LYS A 226 31.19 12.18 1.77
CA LYS A 226 30.88 13.39 1.00
C LYS A 226 30.00 13.05 -0.19
N LEU A 227 28.92 13.81 -0.34
CA LEU A 227 27.97 13.69 -1.43
C LEU A 227 28.26 14.72 -2.53
N PHE A 228 27.97 14.34 -3.77
CA PHE A 228 28.21 15.14 -4.97
C PHE A 228 26.91 15.43 -5.70
N PRO A 229 26.74 16.67 -6.22
CA PRO A 229 25.58 17.01 -7.04
C PRO A 229 25.55 16.20 -8.33
N ALA A 230 24.35 15.97 -8.85
CA ALA A 230 24.17 15.29 -10.12
C ALA A 230 24.51 16.22 -11.30
N PRO A 231 25.06 15.67 -12.38
CA PRO A 231 25.32 16.44 -13.61
C PRO A 231 24.05 17.06 -14.21
N LEU A 232 24.16 18.33 -14.61
CA LEU A 232 23.03 19.12 -15.13
C LEU A 232 22.87 18.98 -16.65
N PHE A 233 21.63 19.11 -17.12
CA PHE A 233 21.33 19.48 -18.50
C PHE A 233 21.59 20.97 -18.74
N SER A 234 21.67 21.39 -20.00
CA SER A 234 21.69 22.80 -20.36
C SER A 234 20.38 23.50 -19.96
N ASP A 235 20.42 24.84 -19.83
CA ASP A 235 19.21 25.62 -19.52
C ASP A 235 18.16 25.51 -20.64
N GLU A 236 18.59 25.44 -21.90
CA GLU A 236 17.71 25.28 -23.07
C GLU A 236 16.98 23.93 -23.06
N GLU A 237 17.68 22.84 -22.72
CA GLU A 237 17.05 21.53 -22.54
C GLU A 237 16.08 21.51 -21.37
N TYR A 238 16.49 22.12 -20.25
CA TYR A 238 15.64 22.22 -19.06
C TYR A 238 14.33 22.97 -19.36
N GLN A 239 14.39 24.11 -20.06
CA GLN A 239 13.19 24.87 -20.41
C GLN A 239 12.24 24.06 -21.31
N ARG A 240 12.76 23.39 -22.34
CA ARG A 240 11.94 22.51 -23.19
C ARG A 240 11.24 21.40 -22.39
N LYS A 241 11.93 20.83 -21.39
CA LYS A 241 11.35 19.80 -20.51
C LYS A 241 10.23 20.35 -19.63
N ILE A 242 10.36 21.59 -19.14
CA ILE A 242 9.32 22.28 -18.37
C ILE A 242 8.12 22.64 -19.26
N GLU A 243 8.35 23.15 -20.46
CA GLU A 243 7.31 23.45 -21.46
C GLU A 243 6.52 22.18 -21.82
N GLU A 244 7.21 21.06 -22.03
CA GLU A 244 6.55 19.79 -22.33
C GLU A 244 5.68 19.30 -21.17
N PHE A 245 6.15 19.45 -19.92
CA PHE A 245 5.34 19.11 -18.75
C PHE A 245 4.10 20.01 -18.64
N ASP A 246 4.23 21.32 -18.89
CA ASP A 246 3.11 22.26 -18.96
C ASP A 246 2.07 21.83 -20.01
N GLU A 247 2.53 21.47 -21.22
CA GLU A 247 1.66 20.95 -22.28
C GLU A 247 0.96 19.63 -21.91
N PHE A 248 1.66 18.72 -21.23
CA PHE A 248 1.07 17.47 -20.80
C PHE A 248 0.03 17.66 -19.69
N VAL A 249 0.31 18.49 -18.68
CA VAL A 249 -0.68 18.83 -17.64
C VAL A 249 -1.91 19.47 -18.26
N LYS A 250 -1.71 20.40 -19.21
CA LYS A 250 -2.82 21.00 -19.98
C LYS A 250 -3.67 19.96 -20.69
N TYR A 251 -3.04 18.98 -21.34
CA TYR A 251 -3.74 17.91 -22.04
C TYR A 251 -4.60 17.09 -21.07
N VAL A 252 -4.04 16.67 -19.93
CA VAL A 252 -4.76 15.87 -18.93
C VAL A 252 -5.93 16.66 -18.32
N VAL A 253 -5.72 17.92 -17.95
CA VAL A 253 -6.76 18.76 -17.32
C VAL A 253 -7.93 19.02 -18.27
N ASN A 254 -7.67 19.12 -19.58
CA ASN A 254 -8.72 19.33 -20.59
C ASN A 254 -9.31 18.00 -21.12
N HIS A 255 -8.88 16.85 -20.59
CA HIS A 255 -9.37 15.56 -21.05
C HIS A 255 -10.81 15.31 -20.57
N PRO A 256 -11.73 14.82 -21.43
CA PRO A 256 -13.11 14.56 -21.02
C PRO A 256 -13.17 13.48 -19.92
N ASN A 257 -14.11 13.66 -18.98
CA ASN A 257 -14.39 12.72 -17.88
C ASN A 257 -13.17 12.35 -17.01
N VAL A 258 -12.18 13.23 -16.98
CA VAL A 258 -11.00 13.14 -16.10
C VAL A 258 -11.13 14.14 -14.96
N ARG A 259 -10.79 13.70 -13.75
CA ARG A 259 -10.68 14.57 -12.57
C ARG A 259 -9.30 14.43 -11.96
N VAL A 260 -8.53 15.52 -11.97
CA VAL A 260 -7.24 15.56 -11.27
C VAL A 260 -7.51 15.68 -9.77
N ILE A 261 -6.92 14.77 -8.99
CA ILE A 261 -6.97 14.71 -7.54
C ILE A 261 -5.56 14.53 -6.98
N THR A 262 -5.43 14.56 -5.66
CA THR A 262 -4.20 14.29 -4.95
C THR A 262 -4.31 13.03 -4.10
N PHE A 263 -3.19 12.54 -3.55
CA PHE A 263 -3.25 11.43 -2.60
C PHE A 263 -4.06 11.75 -1.34
N ARG A 264 -4.23 13.04 -1.01
CA ARG A 264 -5.08 13.46 0.11
C ARG A 264 -6.55 13.15 -0.09
N GLU A 265 -7.03 13.27 -1.33
CA GLU A 265 -8.43 13.04 -1.70
C GLU A 265 -8.72 11.57 -1.95
N LEU A 266 -7.71 10.77 -2.32
CA LEU A 266 -7.86 9.35 -2.65
C LEU A 266 -8.67 8.56 -1.60
N PRO A 267 -8.39 8.66 -0.28
CA PRO A 267 -9.16 7.92 0.73
C PRO A 267 -10.65 8.26 0.81
N GLU A 268 -11.06 9.45 0.36
CA GLU A 268 -12.47 9.88 0.37
C GLU A 268 -13.28 9.21 -0.75
N LEU A 269 -12.58 8.74 -1.78
CA LEU A 269 -13.16 8.07 -2.94
C LEU A 269 -13.26 6.56 -2.76
N ILE A 270 -12.61 6.00 -1.74
CA ILE A 270 -12.60 4.56 -1.49
C ILE A 270 -13.70 4.20 -0.49
N GLU A 271 -14.49 3.18 -0.83
CA GLU A 271 -15.48 2.58 0.07
C GLU A 271 -14.77 1.90 1.25
N GLU A 272 -15.16 2.29 2.46
CA GLU A 272 -14.72 1.67 3.70
C GLU A 272 -15.44 0.33 3.93
N THR A 273 -14.81 -0.53 4.72
CA THR A 273 -15.42 -1.82 5.06
C THR A 273 -16.52 -1.59 6.09
N PRO A 274 -17.72 -2.19 5.93
CA PRO A 274 -18.78 -2.02 6.91
C PRO A 274 -18.37 -2.65 8.26
N ASP A 275 -18.78 -2.01 9.36
CA ASP A 275 -18.50 -2.46 10.73
C ASP A 275 -19.18 -3.81 11.05
N THR A 276 -20.30 -4.11 10.39
CA THR A 276 -21.03 -5.37 10.50
C THR A 276 -21.48 -5.88 9.13
N ILE A 277 -21.67 -7.20 9.01
CA ILE A 277 -22.36 -7.81 7.88
C ILE A 277 -23.53 -8.68 8.35
N PRO A 278 -24.64 -8.76 7.59
CA PRO A 278 -25.76 -9.63 7.94
C PRO A 278 -25.38 -11.11 7.82
N ILE A 279 -25.93 -11.93 8.71
CA ILE A 279 -25.63 -13.38 8.79
C ILE A 279 -25.84 -14.14 7.47
N ARG A 280 -26.81 -13.71 6.66
CA ARG A 280 -27.08 -14.30 5.34
C ARG A 280 -25.85 -14.29 4.42
N LEU A 281 -24.99 -13.27 4.54
CA LEU A 281 -23.77 -13.15 3.74
C LEU A 281 -22.62 -13.99 4.29
N VAL A 282 -22.67 -14.35 5.58
CA VAL A 282 -21.66 -15.22 6.20
C VAL A 282 -21.73 -16.63 5.61
N SER A 283 -22.93 -17.13 5.28
CA SER A 283 -23.09 -18.42 4.57
C SER A 283 -22.47 -18.38 3.17
N GLU A 284 -22.64 -17.28 2.43
CA GLU A 284 -21.98 -17.09 1.12
C GLU A 284 -20.45 -17.01 1.27
N LEU A 285 -19.98 -16.25 2.26
CA LEU A 285 -18.56 -16.15 2.60
C LEU A 285 -17.96 -17.53 2.88
N ALA A 286 -18.59 -18.33 3.75
CA ALA A 286 -18.13 -19.67 4.08
C ALA A 286 -17.96 -20.55 2.83
N LYS A 287 -18.92 -20.53 1.89
CA LYS A 287 -18.83 -21.26 0.62
C LYS A 287 -17.64 -20.81 -0.23
N LYS A 288 -17.36 -19.51 -0.30
CA LYS A 288 -16.17 -19.00 -1.03
C LYS A 288 -14.86 -19.40 -0.35
N VAL A 289 -14.80 -19.32 0.97
CA VAL A 289 -13.63 -19.75 1.77
C VAL A 289 -13.30 -21.22 1.52
N LEU A 290 -14.31 -22.10 1.41
CA LEU A 290 -14.11 -23.52 1.12
C LEU A 290 -13.46 -23.79 -0.24
N ASN A 291 -13.57 -22.86 -1.19
CA ASN A 291 -12.93 -22.97 -2.50
C ASN A 291 -11.50 -22.41 -2.51
N SER A 292 -11.26 -21.28 -1.83
CA SER A 292 -9.94 -20.65 -1.80
C SER A 292 -9.71 -19.78 -0.56
N LEU A 293 -8.45 -19.73 -0.12
CA LEU A 293 -7.93 -18.71 0.81
C LEU A 293 -7.44 -17.52 -0.02
N SER A 294 -8.19 -16.42 0.02
CA SER A 294 -7.95 -15.18 -0.71
C SER A 294 -8.76 -14.04 -0.07
N TYR A 295 -8.96 -12.93 -0.78
CA TYR A 295 -10.02 -11.97 -0.47
C TYR A 295 -11.37 -12.44 -1.05
N TYR A 296 -12.46 -11.85 -0.58
CA TYR A 296 -13.82 -12.27 -0.87
C TYR A 296 -14.70 -11.08 -1.24
N ASN A 297 -15.38 -11.17 -2.38
CA ASN A 297 -16.48 -10.29 -2.75
C ASN A 297 -17.81 -11.02 -2.48
N ILE A 298 -18.59 -10.53 -1.52
CA ILE A 298 -19.91 -11.06 -1.11
C ILE A 298 -20.95 -9.96 -1.23
N GLU A 299 -21.87 -10.08 -2.19
CA GLU A 299 -22.89 -9.05 -2.52
C GLU A 299 -22.36 -7.60 -2.47
N ASN A 300 -21.26 -7.35 -3.16
CA ASN A 300 -20.55 -6.07 -3.22
C ASN A 300 -19.77 -5.63 -1.98
N ILE A 301 -19.72 -6.43 -0.90
CA ILE A 301 -18.82 -6.16 0.22
C ILE A 301 -17.49 -6.87 -0.03
N MET A 302 -16.39 -6.11 0.01
CA MET A 302 -15.02 -6.65 -0.12
C MET A 302 -14.43 -6.93 1.26
N LEU A 303 -14.15 -8.20 1.53
CA LEU A 303 -13.46 -8.65 2.74
C LEU A 303 -12.10 -9.24 2.39
N SER A 304 -11.10 -8.89 3.19
CA SER A 304 -9.80 -9.54 3.22
C SER A 304 -9.92 -10.89 3.92
N ALA A 305 -8.90 -11.74 3.81
CA ALA A 305 -8.89 -13.01 4.53
C ALA A 305 -8.94 -12.81 6.05
N ALA A 306 -8.31 -11.75 6.57
CA ALA A 306 -8.26 -11.46 8.00
C ALA A 306 -9.62 -11.01 8.55
N GLU A 307 -10.32 -10.16 7.81
CA GLU A 307 -11.68 -9.75 8.16
C GLU A 307 -12.64 -10.94 8.09
N ALA A 308 -12.55 -11.76 7.03
CA ALA A 308 -13.34 -12.97 6.90
C ALA A 308 -13.09 -13.96 8.04
N PHE A 309 -11.83 -14.16 8.45
CA PHE A 309 -11.50 -14.97 9.63
C PHE A 309 -12.21 -14.45 10.89
N GLY A 310 -12.12 -13.14 11.14
CA GLY A 310 -12.77 -12.51 12.29
C GLY A 310 -14.29 -12.70 12.30
N VAL A 311 -14.93 -12.58 11.13
CA VAL A 311 -16.37 -12.83 10.95
C VAL A 311 -16.74 -14.28 11.26
N LEU A 312 -16.01 -15.27 10.73
CA LEU A 312 -16.32 -16.69 10.95
C LEU A 312 -16.12 -17.08 12.43
N VAL A 313 -15.07 -16.58 13.08
CA VAL A 313 -14.82 -16.76 14.52
C VAL A 313 -15.96 -16.17 15.35
N ALA A 314 -16.35 -14.92 15.09
CA ALA A 314 -17.41 -14.24 15.83
C ALA A 314 -18.76 -14.96 15.68
N THR A 315 -19.05 -15.47 14.48
CA THR A 315 -20.28 -16.22 14.20
C THR A 315 -20.38 -17.49 15.05
N LEU A 316 -19.31 -18.30 15.08
CA LEU A 316 -19.30 -19.56 15.82
C LEU A 316 -19.17 -19.36 17.33
N ALA A 317 -18.48 -18.29 17.76
CA ALA A 317 -18.45 -17.88 19.16
C ALA A 317 -19.85 -17.53 19.68
N HIS A 318 -20.66 -16.79 18.90
CA HIS A 318 -22.04 -16.47 19.25
C HIS A 318 -22.92 -17.72 19.26
N TYR A 319 -22.77 -18.60 18.26
CA TYR A 319 -23.50 -19.87 18.23
C TYR A 319 -23.18 -20.76 19.43
N TYR A 320 -21.93 -20.76 19.90
CA TYR A 320 -21.52 -21.52 21.07
C TYR A 320 -22.29 -21.13 22.33
N THR A 321 -22.52 -19.83 22.56
CA THR A 321 -23.22 -19.31 23.75
C THR A 321 -24.74 -19.33 23.59
N GLU A 322 -25.26 -18.82 22.48
CA GLU A 322 -26.70 -18.60 22.29
C GLU A 322 -27.44 -19.80 21.66
N LYS A 323 -26.70 -20.78 21.14
CA LYS A 323 -27.23 -21.90 20.34
C LYS A 323 -28.06 -21.46 19.13
N LYS A 324 -27.85 -20.23 18.66
CA LYS A 324 -28.47 -19.60 17.51
C LYS A 324 -27.44 -18.77 16.77
N LEU A 325 -27.67 -18.55 15.48
CA LEU A 325 -26.84 -17.63 14.70
C LEU A 325 -27.24 -16.18 15.01
N PRO A 326 -26.29 -15.23 15.02
CA PRO A 326 -26.61 -13.83 15.20
C PRO A 326 -27.34 -13.27 13.96
N SER A 327 -27.99 -12.11 14.07
CA SER A 327 -28.57 -11.40 12.90
C SER A 327 -27.50 -10.70 12.07
N GLU A 328 -26.49 -10.15 12.73
CA GLU A 328 -25.35 -9.45 12.16
C GLU A 328 -24.06 -9.84 12.86
N VAL A 329 -22.94 -9.72 12.16
CA VAL A 329 -21.62 -10.13 12.65
C VAL A 329 -20.65 -8.98 12.45
N ARG A 330 -19.91 -8.66 13.51
CA ARG A 330 -18.88 -7.62 13.50
C ARG A 330 -17.73 -7.99 12.57
N VAL A 331 -17.30 -7.04 11.76
CA VAL A 331 -16.07 -7.09 10.97
C VAL A 331 -14.95 -6.43 11.76
N ARG A 332 -13.75 -7.03 11.74
CA ARG A 332 -12.55 -6.50 12.40
C ARG A 332 -11.45 -6.30 11.37
N SER A 333 -10.88 -5.11 11.32
CA SER A 333 -9.71 -4.79 10.49
C SER A 333 -8.44 -5.36 11.11
N LEU A 334 -8.32 -6.68 11.09
CA LEU A 334 -7.17 -7.41 11.61
C LEU A 334 -6.00 -7.40 10.62
N LEU A 335 -4.78 -7.48 11.15
CA LEU A 335 -3.55 -7.73 10.42
C LEU A 335 -3.29 -9.23 10.29
N GLY A 336 -2.38 -9.59 9.39
CA GLY A 336 -1.93 -10.96 9.25
C GLY A 336 -1.09 -11.45 10.45
N PRO A 337 -0.80 -12.75 10.52
CA PRO A 337 0.02 -13.31 11.60
C PRO A 337 1.43 -12.70 11.66
N ILE A 338 2.05 -12.73 12.84
CA ILE A 338 3.39 -12.15 13.09
C ILE A 338 4.50 -13.21 13.22
N LYS A 339 4.14 -14.48 13.06
CA LYS A 339 5.03 -15.64 12.98
C LYS A 339 4.46 -16.60 11.94
N SER A 340 5.34 -17.34 11.28
CA SER A 340 4.98 -18.46 10.40
C SER A 340 4.02 -19.43 11.11
N PRO A 341 2.81 -19.65 10.56
CA PRO A 341 1.85 -20.58 11.15
C PRO A 341 2.26 -22.04 11.06
N PRO A 342 1.80 -22.90 11.99
CA PRO A 342 2.01 -24.34 11.89
C PRO A 342 1.15 -24.94 10.78
N HIS A 343 1.73 -25.91 10.07
CA HIS A 343 1.04 -26.63 8.99
C HIS A 343 0.53 -27.99 9.47
N VAL A 344 -0.76 -28.24 9.24
CA VAL A 344 -1.34 -29.58 9.37
C VAL A 344 -0.84 -30.44 8.20
N ARG A 345 0.00 -31.43 8.49
CA ARG A 345 0.59 -32.32 7.47
C ARG A 345 -0.29 -33.51 7.13
N THR A 346 -1.04 -34.00 8.10
CA THR A 346 -1.92 -35.15 7.97
C THR A 346 -3.29 -34.81 8.51
N LYS A 347 -4.30 -35.52 8.01
CA LYS A 347 -5.67 -35.39 8.47
C LYS A 347 -5.77 -35.73 9.96
N ILE A 348 -6.42 -34.87 10.72
CA ILE A 348 -6.74 -35.09 12.14
C ILE A 348 -8.25 -34.98 12.36
N THR A 349 -8.74 -35.56 13.46
CA THR A 349 -10.11 -35.43 13.91
C THR A 349 -10.09 -34.75 15.26
N VAL A 350 -10.94 -33.76 15.44
CA VAL A 350 -11.10 -33.00 16.69
C VAL A 350 -12.59 -32.89 17.01
N SER A 351 -12.93 -32.69 18.29
CA SER A 351 -14.31 -32.46 18.67
C SER A 351 -14.79 -31.07 18.25
N THR A 352 -16.04 -30.99 17.81
CA THR A 352 -16.69 -29.73 17.45
C THR A 352 -16.83 -28.81 18.66
N GLY A 353 -17.02 -29.40 19.86
CA GLY A 353 -17.03 -28.66 21.12
C GLY A 353 -15.75 -27.86 21.34
N SER A 354 -14.58 -28.49 21.18
CA SER A 354 -13.27 -27.83 21.30
C SER A 354 -13.07 -26.72 20.26
N ILE A 355 -13.58 -26.88 19.03
CA ILE A 355 -13.54 -25.82 18.02
C ILE A 355 -14.37 -24.61 18.44
N LEU A 356 -15.58 -24.83 18.94
CA LEU A 356 -16.48 -23.77 19.36
C LEU A 356 -15.95 -23.03 20.61
N GLU A 357 -15.38 -23.76 21.57
CA GLU A 357 -14.69 -23.18 22.72
C GLU A 357 -13.50 -22.32 22.29
N ALA A 358 -12.66 -22.82 21.37
CA ALA A 358 -11.58 -22.04 20.79
C ALA A 358 -12.11 -20.77 20.11
N CYS A 359 -13.21 -20.83 19.35
CA CYS A 359 -13.82 -19.65 18.74
C CYS A 359 -14.25 -18.61 19.80
N TYR A 360 -14.85 -19.06 20.90
CA TYR A 360 -15.29 -18.19 21.98
C TYR A 360 -14.11 -17.45 22.64
N ASP A 361 -13.03 -18.16 22.95
CA ASP A 361 -11.82 -17.57 23.53
C ASP A 361 -11.08 -16.66 22.54
N LEU A 362 -10.97 -17.09 21.27
CA LEU A 362 -10.40 -16.26 20.21
C LEU A 362 -11.20 -14.97 20.02
N ASN A 363 -12.53 -15.04 19.96
CA ASN A 363 -13.37 -13.87 19.73
C ASN A 363 -13.16 -12.80 20.82
N LYS A 364 -12.93 -13.19 22.07
CA LYS A 364 -12.57 -12.27 23.17
C LYS A 364 -11.18 -11.66 22.99
N SER A 365 -10.19 -12.51 22.71
CA SER A 365 -8.79 -12.05 22.59
C SER A 365 -8.57 -11.15 21.37
N LEU A 366 -9.29 -11.37 20.26
CA LEU A 366 -9.23 -10.55 19.05
C LEU A 366 -9.65 -9.09 19.26
N ASP A 367 -10.39 -8.76 20.32
CA ASP A 367 -10.69 -7.36 20.66
C ASP A 367 -9.51 -6.65 21.36
N SER A 368 -8.48 -7.40 21.77
CA SER A 368 -7.28 -6.89 22.48
C SER A 368 -5.99 -6.93 21.64
N THR A 369 -6.06 -7.40 20.40
CA THR A 369 -4.92 -7.50 19.48
C THR A 369 -5.28 -6.95 18.10
N GLU A 370 -4.29 -6.44 17.38
CA GLU A 370 -4.47 -6.06 15.97
C GLU A 370 -4.23 -7.23 15.00
N TYR A 371 -3.66 -8.34 15.46
CA TYR A 371 -3.18 -9.43 14.60
C TYR A 371 -4.02 -10.69 14.69
N LEU A 372 -4.08 -11.42 13.58
CA LEU A 372 -4.46 -12.83 13.61
C LEU A 372 -3.48 -13.64 14.47
N PRO A 373 -3.99 -14.66 15.19
CA PRO A 373 -3.12 -15.61 15.87
C PRO A 373 -2.30 -16.39 14.83
N SER A 374 -0.99 -16.52 15.09
CA SER A 374 -0.12 -17.40 14.30
C SER A 374 -0.43 -18.88 14.49
N SER A 375 -1.01 -19.24 15.62
CA SER A 375 -1.41 -20.61 15.91
C SER A 375 -2.65 -20.66 16.81
N ILE A 376 -3.46 -21.68 16.61
CA ILE A 376 -4.68 -21.95 17.36
C ILE A 376 -4.55 -23.34 17.98
N LYS A 377 -4.67 -23.41 19.32
CA LYS A 377 -4.67 -24.68 20.04
C LYS A 377 -6.07 -25.27 20.08
N ILE A 378 -6.20 -26.53 19.71
CA ILE A 378 -7.44 -27.30 19.79
C ILE A 378 -7.05 -28.66 20.35
N GLU A 379 -7.55 -28.99 21.54
CA GLU A 379 -7.17 -30.20 22.27
C GLU A 379 -5.63 -30.29 22.44
N ASP A 380 -5.00 -31.39 22.05
CA ASP A 380 -3.55 -31.58 22.07
C ASP A 380 -2.85 -31.12 20.77
N LYS A 381 -3.57 -30.45 19.87
CA LYS A 381 -3.11 -30.04 18.54
C LYS A 381 -2.93 -28.54 18.43
N GLU A 382 -2.10 -28.13 17.49
CA GLU A 382 -1.86 -26.75 17.14
C GLU A 382 -1.96 -26.59 15.62
N ILE A 383 -2.81 -25.67 15.15
CA ILE A 383 -3.10 -25.46 13.72
C ILE A 383 -2.97 -23.98 13.35
N GLY A 384 -2.67 -23.70 12.08
CA GLY A 384 -2.59 -22.34 11.56
C GLY A 384 -3.96 -21.72 11.26
N PRO A 385 -4.03 -20.38 11.11
CA PRO A 385 -5.27 -19.66 10.89
C PRO A 385 -5.95 -19.99 9.57
N GLY A 386 -5.21 -20.32 8.51
CA GLY A 386 -5.78 -20.72 7.22
C GLY A 386 -6.48 -22.06 7.30
N THR A 387 -5.83 -23.05 7.90
CA THR A 387 -6.45 -24.35 8.16
C THR A 387 -7.65 -24.22 9.10
N PHE A 388 -7.56 -23.42 10.18
CA PHE A 388 -8.69 -23.20 11.08
C PHE A 388 -9.87 -22.53 10.36
N MET A 389 -9.61 -21.52 9.52
CA MET A 389 -10.63 -20.81 8.74
C MET A 389 -11.48 -21.77 7.87
N LYS A 390 -10.90 -22.84 7.32
CA LYS A 390 -11.64 -23.92 6.64
C LYS A 390 -12.61 -24.64 7.52
N VAL A 391 -12.15 -24.99 8.71
CA VAL A 391 -12.94 -25.74 9.68
C VAL A 391 -14.15 -24.89 10.06
N LEU A 392 -13.94 -23.60 10.30
CA LEU A 392 -15.02 -22.64 10.59
C LEU A 392 -16.01 -22.54 9.42
N ALA A 393 -15.50 -22.38 8.20
CA ALA A 393 -16.34 -22.31 6.99
C ALA A 393 -17.12 -23.62 6.77
N THR A 394 -16.52 -24.77 7.01
CA THR A 394 -17.19 -26.09 6.95
C THR A 394 -18.35 -26.16 7.94
N LEU A 395 -18.12 -25.76 9.19
CA LEU A 395 -19.14 -25.78 10.23
C LEU A 395 -20.30 -24.82 9.92
N ILE A 396 -19.99 -23.62 9.45
CA ILE A 396 -21.02 -22.63 9.07
C ILE A 396 -21.84 -23.14 7.87
N ALA A 397 -21.20 -23.74 6.85
CA ALA A 397 -21.92 -24.34 5.73
C ALA A 397 -22.85 -25.48 6.18
N LEU A 398 -22.42 -26.32 7.13
CA LEU A 398 -23.26 -27.38 7.69
C LEU A 398 -24.44 -26.83 8.50
N LEU A 399 -24.23 -25.79 9.31
CA LEU A 399 -25.31 -25.09 10.02
C LEU A 399 -26.33 -24.47 9.06
N ASP A 400 -25.86 -23.91 7.94
CA ASP A 400 -26.72 -23.32 6.92
C ASP A 400 -27.61 -24.37 6.26
N GLU A 401 -27.00 -25.46 5.77
CA GLU A 401 -27.66 -26.49 4.96
C GLU A 401 -28.47 -27.52 5.77
N LYS A 402 -27.92 -27.99 6.89
CA LYS A 402 -28.47 -29.14 7.64
C LYS A 402 -29.07 -28.76 8.98
N LYS A 403 -28.85 -27.53 9.45
CA LYS A 403 -29.24 -27.06 10.80
C LYS A 403 -28.67 -27.90 11.95
N GLU A 404 -27.71 -28.77 11.66
CA GLU A 404 -27.02 -29.66 12.59
C GLU A 404 -25.54 -29.69 12.26
N ILE A 405 -24.70 -29.80 13.29
CA ILE A 405 -23.25 -29.97 13.17
C ILE A 405 -22.84 -31.31 13.80
N PRO A 406 -21.88 -32.03 13.22
CA PRO A 406 -21.41 -33.28 13.78
C PRO A 406 -20.69 -33.06 15.12
N ASP A 407 -20.59 -34.09 15.96
CA ASP A 407 -19.84 -34.03 17.22
C ASP A 407 -18.33 -33.88 17.01
N THR A 408 -17.84 -34.30 15.84
CA THR A 408 -16.42 -34.22 15.45
C THR A 408 -16.26 -33.69 14.03
N VAL A 409 -15.15 -33.00 13.78
CA VAL A 409 -14.80 -32.47 12.47
C VAL A 409 -13.43 -32.97 12.05
N GLN A 410 -13.31 -33.25 10.75
CA GLN A 410 -12.03 -33.57 10.13
C GLN A 410 -11.31 -32.29 9.73
N VAL A 411 -10.09 -32.12 10.24
CA VAL A 411 -9.18 -31.05 9.83
C VAL A 411 -8.22 -31.64 8.81
N ASN A 412 -8.33 -31.18 7.57
CA ASN A 412 -7.47 -31.61 6.47
C ASN A 412 -6.35 -30.57 6.24
N PRO A 413 -5.16 -31.00 5.77
CA PRO A 413 -4.11 -30.08 5.35
C PRO A 413 -4.62 -28.96 4.43
N TRP A 414 -4.22 -27.72 4.69
CA TRP A 414 -4.46 -26.61 3.78
C TRP A 414 -3.36 -25.53 3.85
N LYS A 415 -3.62 -24.40 3.17
CA LYS A 415 -2.72 -23.27 3.00
C LYS A 415 -2.90 -22.28 4.14
N GLU A 416 -1.80 -21.64 4.51
CA GLU A 416 -1.73 -20.64 5.58
C GLU A 416 -1.51 -19.21 5.06
N ILE A 417 -1.19 -19.09 3.78
CA ILE A 417 -0.95 -17.82 3.09
C ILE A 417 -2.05 -17.63 2.03
N PRO A 418 -2.84 -16.54 2.11
CA PRO A 418 -3.78 -16.17 1.07
C PRO A 418 -3.10 -15.95 -0.27
N GLU A 419 -3.73 -16.47 -1.32
CA GLU A 419 -3.30 -16.27 -2.70
C GLU A 419 -3.99 -15.03 -3.28
N ILE A 420 -3.24 -14.21 -4.01
CA ILE A 420 -3.75 -13.05 -4.74
C ILE A 420 -3.73 -13.40 -6.23
N PRO A 421 -4.91 -13.59 -6.87
CA PRO A 421 -4.96 -14.02 -8.27
C PRO A 421 -4.17 -13.08 -9.20
N GLY A 422 -3.33 -13.65 -10.05
CA GLY A 422 -2.54 -12.91 -11.03
C GLY A 422 -1.31 -12.17 -10.47
N VAL A 423 -1.00 -12.33 -9.18
CA VAL A 423 0.09 -11.61 -8.52
C VAL A 423 1.07 -12.57 -7.85
N ASP A 424 2.32 -12.59 -8.35
CA ASP A 424 3.44 -13.20 -7.65
C ASP A 424 4.12 -12.17 -6.75
N LEU A 425 3.74 -12.14 -5.48
CA LEU A 425 4.31 -11.20 -4.52
C LEU A 425 5.77 -11.50 -4.20
N SER A 426 6.20 -12.76 -4.24
CA SER A 426 7.59 -13.13 -3.99
C SER A 426 8.49 -12.53 -5.06
N GLU A 427 8.13 -12.71 -6.34
CA GLU A 427 8.85 -12.12 -7.46
C GLU A 427 8.85 -10.58 -7.35
N ARG A 428 7.72 -9.97 -7.02
CA ARG A 428 7.63 -8.50 -6.87
C ARG A 428 8.53 -7.97 -5.78
N VAL A 429 8.59 -8.62 -4.61
CA VAL A 429 9.49 -8.27 -3.51
C VAL A 429 10.95 -8.40 -3.94
N GLU A 430 11.33 -9.53 -4.56
CA GLU A 430 12.70 -9.76 -5.02
C GLU A 430 13.14 -8.72 -6.07
N ARG A 431 12.22 -8.26 -6.91
CA ARG A 431 12.49 -7.18 -7.87
C ARG A 431 12.79 -5.84 -7.20
N GLN A 432 12.23 -5.55 -6.02
CA GLN A 432 12.54 -4.32 -5.27
C GLN A 432 14.02 -4.27 -4.87
N TRP A 433 14.60 -5.42 -4.52
CA TRP A 433 16.01 -5.54 -4.13
C TRP A 433 17.00 -5.38 -5.30
N LYS A 434 16.50 -5.24 -6.53
CA LYS A 434 17.31 -4.90 -7.71
C LYS A 434 17.50 -3.40 -7.89
N TRP A 435 16.91 -2.57 -7.03
CA TRP A 435 17.17 -1.13 -7.06
C TRP A 435 18.67 -0.86 -6.85
N ILE A 436 19.22 0.01 -7.69
CA ILE A 436 20.67 0.19 -7.88
C ILE A 436 21.42 0.63 -6.61
N ILE A 437 20.70 1.18 -5.64
CA ILE A 437 21.24 1.67 -4.37
C ILE A 437 21.53 0.55 -3.39
N TYR A 438 20.88 -0.61 -3.50
CA TYR A 438 21.19 -1.73 -2.62
C TYR A 438 22.63 -2.23 -2.78
N PRO A 439 23.24 -2.75 -1.71
CA PRO A 439 24.42 -3.60 -1.82
C PRO A 439 24.15 -4.75 -2.79
N ARG A 440 25.18 -5.14 -3.55
CA ARG A 440 25.07 -6.28 -4.46
C ARG A 440 24.59 -7.52 -3.71
N ASN A 441 23.65 -8.24 -4.31
CA ASN A 441 23.03 -9.45 -3.75
C ASN A 441 22.23 -9.23 -2.45
N PHE A 442 21.76 -8.01 -2.19
CA PHE A 442 20.84 -7.77 -1.08
C PHE A 442 19.61 -8.69 -1.18
N ARG A 443 19.26 -9.33 -0.06
CA ARG A 443 18.07 -10.17 0.13
C ARG A 443 17.65 -10.12 1.59
N SER A 444 16.35 -10.27 1.85
CA SER A 444 15.82 -10.42 3.21
C SER A 444 14.72 -11.47 3.25
N GLN A 445 14.98 -12.58 3.95
CA GLN A 445 13.96 -13.61 4.18
C GLN A 445 12.83 -13.08 5.05
N LYS A 446 13.13 -12.25 6.06
CA LYS A 446 12.12 -11.67 6.96
C LYS A 446 11.17 -10.73 6.23
N ILE A 447 11.67 -9.86 5.36
CA ILE A 447 10.83 -8.96 4.56
C ILE A 447 9.89 -9.77 3.66
N LEU A 448 10.40 -10.82 3.00
CA LEU A 448 9.56 -11.69 2.19
C LEU A 448 8.51 -12.43 3.03
N GLU A 449 8.92 -13.09 4.11
CA GLU A 449 8.04 -13.82 5.03
C GLU A 449 6.92 -12.91 5.54
N TYR A 450 7.23 -11.73 6.05
CA TYR A 450 6.21 -10.81 6.55
C TYR A 450 5.34 -10.23 5.45
N THR A 451 5.85 -10.08 4.22
CA THR A 451 5.03 -9.65 3.09
C THR A 451 3.96 -10.70 2.81
N LEU A 452 4.35 -11.98 2.81
CA LEU A 452 3.45 -13.10 2.64
C LEU A 452 2.47 -13.24 3.81
N LEU A 453 2.92 -13.07 5.06
CA LEU A 453 2.03 -13.13 6.21
C LEU A 453 1.01 -11.99 6.24
N GLN A 454 1.34 -10.82 5.70
CA GLN A 454 0.41 -9.69 5.63
C GLN A 454 -0.51 -9.71 4.40
N THR A 455 -0.42 -10.70 3.49
CA THR A 455 -1.43 -10.88 2.43
C THR A 455 -2.83 -11.18 2.97
N TRP A 456 -2.92 -11.61 4.23
CA TRP A 456 -4.17 -11.70 4.99
C TRP A 456 -5.00 -10.40 4.99
N THR A 457 -4.34 -9.26 4.82
CA THR A 457 -4.97 -7.94 4.76
C THR A 457 -5.27 -7.44 3.35
N TRP A 458 -4.80 -8.18 2.33
CA TRP A 458 -4.91 -7.75 0.94
C TRP A 458 -6.36 -7.88 0.46
N LYS A 459 -6.92 -6.80 -0.09
CA LYS A 459 -8.17 -6.84 -0.87
C LYS A 459 -8.26 -5.66 -1.85
N PRO A 460 -8.87 -5.79 -3.03
CA PRO A 460 -9.14 -4.66 -3.90
C PRO A 460 -10.02 -3.59 -3.22
N THR A 461 -9.79 -2.33 -3.57
CA THR A 461 -10.70 -1.23 -3.19
C THR A 461 -11.92 -1.18 -4.09
N LYS A 462 -12.93 -0.41 -3.67
CA LYS A 462 -14.07 -0.01 -4.50
C LYS A 462 -14.22 1.50 -4.45
N LEU A 463 -14.65 2.10 -5.56
CA LEU A 463 -15.05 3.49 -5.58
C LEU A 463 -16.35 3.66 -4.80
N ASN A 464 -16.41 4.70 -3.98
CA ASN A 464 -17.61 5.06 -3.26
C ASN A 464 -18.71 5.46 -4.28
N PRO A 465 -19.91 4.87 -4.24
CA PRO A 465 -20.98 5.18 -5.20
C PRO A 465 -21.42 6.65 -5.19
N LEU A 466 -21.11 7.38 -4.11
CA LEU A 466 -21.45 8.80 -3.91
C LEU A 466 -20.32 9.77 -4.33
N SER A 467 -19.16 9.26 -4.75
CA SER A 467 -17.98 10.07 -5.12
C SER A 467 -17.96 10.55 -6.55
#